data_AF-A0A1U7HL64-F1
#
_entry.id   AF-A0A1U7HL64-F1
#
_cell.length_a   1.000
_cell.length_b   1.000
_cell.length_c   1.000
_cell.angle_alpha   90.00
_cell.angle_beta   90.00
_cell.angle_gamma   90.00
#
_symmetry.space_group_name_H-M   'P 1'
#
loop_
_entity.id
_entity.type
_entity.pdbx_description
1 polymer ?
#
loop_
_entity_poly.entity_id
_entity_poly.type
_entity_poly.pdbx_seq_one_letter_code
_entity_poly.pdbx_strand_id
1 'polypeptide(L)'
;MLIAIVGHLLAICIGISLGLIGGGGSILAAPILIYVMSVPPQSAFAMTLVIVGFASVIGAIPHWRQGNVNLNTVILFSPAAMLGAYLGARLVSLPFITPTIQLITFGVVMLIASITMIRKGSKPAESTVKKADRHTHHLFLPRWLAIAIEGLAVGVLTGFIGIGGGFLVIPALVLLGNVPMKEAVGTSLIILALKSVTGFAGYVGNVPIDWNLLISFTIASSIGILAGSYLNQFVSAKQLEKGFGYFVLAVAMFVLIRR
;
A
#
# COMPACT_ATOMS: atom_id res chain seq x y z
N MET A 1 14.03 18.02 18.81
CA MET A 1 12.60 18.30 19.08
C MET A 1 11.80 18.58 17.80
N LEU A 2 12.18 19.56 16.98
CA LEU A 2 11.42 19.93 15.77
C LEU A 2 11.21 18.77 14.78
N ILE A 3 12.27 18.01 14.47
CA ILE A 3 12.21 16.86 13.54
C ILE A 3 11.22 15.79 14.03
N ALA A 4 11.19 15.52 15.35
CA ALA A 4 10.25 14.56 15.92
C ALA A 4 8.80 15.05 15.79
N ILE A 5 8.54 16.33 16.06
CA ILE A 5 7.19 16.91 15.93
C ILE A 5 6.72 16.84 14.46
N VAL A 6 7.57 17.27 13.52
CA VAL A 6 7.29 17.22 12.08
C VAL A 6 7.06 15.78 11.63
N GLY A 7 7.90 14.84 12.09
CA GLY A 7 7.76 13.42 11.78
C GLY A 7 6.42 12.83 12.23
N HIS A 8 5.96 13.14 13.43
CA HIS A 8 4.67 12.64 13.94
C HIS A 8 3.47 13.29 13.24
N LEU A 9 3.57 14.57 12.88
CA LEU A 9 2.56 15.21 12.02
C LEU A 9 2.47 14.51 10.67
N LEU A 10 3.61 14.19 10.05
CA LEU A 10 3.66 13.44 8.81
C LEU A 10 3.15 12.00 8.96
N ALA A 11 3.37 11.36 10.11
CA ALA A 11 2.76 10.06 10.45
C ALA A 11 1.24 10.13 10.49
N ILE A 12 0.66 11.19 11.05
CA ILE A 12 -0.78 11.44 10.99
C ILE A 12 -1.23 11.64 9.54
N CYS A 13 -0.49 12.40 8.72
CA CYS A 13 -0.79 12.58 7.30
C CYS A 13 -0.75 11.25 6.51
N ILE A 14 0.20 10.36 6.81
CA ILE A 14 0.24 9.00 6.25
C ILE A 14 -1.05 8.26 6.60
N GLY A 15 -1.45 8.27 7.88
CA GLY A 15 -2.69 7.67 8.35
C GLY A 15 -3.92 8.22 7.62
N ILE A 16 -4.06 9.55 7.57
CA ILE A 16 -5.17 10.22 6.88
C ILE A 16 -5.20 9.80 5.41
N SER A 17 -4.05 9.80 4.73
CA SER A 17 -3.95 9.36 3.35
C SER A 17 -4.34 7.89 3.18
N LEU A 18 -3.97 7.02 4.13
CA LEU A 18 -4.35 5.61 4.14
C LEU A 18 -5.86 5.44 4.33
N GLY A 19 -6.51 6.27 5.14
CA GLY A 19 -7.97 6.19 5.36
C GLY A 19 -8.78 6.74 4.20
N LEU A 20 -8.26 7.78 3.56
CA LEU A 20 -8.87 8.47 2.43
C LEU A 20 -8.79 7.66 1.13
N ILE A 21 -7.62 7.11 0.82
CA ILE A 21 -7.34 6.44 -0.47
C ILE A 21 -7.37 4.91 -0.28
N GLY A 22 -7.44 4.43 0.96
CA GLY A 22 -7.19 3.05 1.31
C GLY A 22 -5.69 2.76 1.33
N GLY A 23 -5.33 1.56 0.91
CA GLY A 23 -3.95 1.12 0.80
C GLY A 23 -2.95 2.05 0.07
N GLY A 24 -3.45 2.99 -0.75
CA GLY A 24 -2.70 4.02 -1.46
C GLY A 24 -1.77 4.88 -0.60
N GLY A 25 -2.23 5.32 0.57
CA GLY A 25 -1.50 6.25 1.43
C GLY A 25 -0.23 5.70 2.08
N SER A 26 -0.10 4.37 2.14
CA SER A 26 1.06 3.69 2.72
C SER A 26 2.37 3.98 1.98
N ILE A 27 2.27 4.41 0.72
CA ILE A 27 3.43 4.71 -0.13
C ILE A 27 4.30 5.85 0.42
N LEU A 28 3.74 6.70 1.28
CA LEU A 28 4.44 7.84 1.90
C LEU A 28 5.22 7.48 3.16
N ALA A 29 4.92 6.34 3.78
CA ALA A 29 5.55 5.94 5.04
C ALA A 29 7.06 5.79 4.92
N ALA A 30 7.53 5.08 3.89
CA ALA A 30 8.96 4.84 3.70
C ALA A 30 9.76 6.14 3.44
N PRO A 31 9.38 7.04 2.51
CA PRO A 31 10.08 8.31 2.32
C PRO A 31 10.16 9.16 3.58
N ILE A 32 9.09 9.20 4.39
CA ILE A 32 9.07 9.99 5.63
C ILE A 32 10.04 9.41 6.65
N LEU A 33 10.04 8.08 6.84
CA LEU A 33 10.99 7.42 7.73
C LEU A 33 12.45 7.63 7.28
N ILE A 34 12.71 7.52 5.97
CA ILE A 34 14.07 7.61 5.43
C ILE A 34 14.60 9.05 5.45
N TYR A 35 13.84 9.99 4.89
CA TYR A 35 14.34 11.34 4.64
C TYR A 35 14.04 12.34 5.74
N VAL A 36 13.00 12.12 6.56
CA VAL A 36 12.65 13.01 7.67
C VAL A 36 13.17 12.44 8.98
N MET A 37 12.92 11.15 9.24
CA MET A 37 13.36 10.50 10.47
C MET A 37 14.78 9.95 10.40
N SER A 38 15.45 10.07 9.25
CA SER A 38 16.83 9.60 9.02
C SER A 38 17.03 8.12 9.34
N VAL A 39 15.98 7.31 9.12
CA VAL A 39 16.02 5.85 9.35
C VAL A 39 16.68 5.17 8.15
N PRO A 40 17.59 4.21 8.35
CA PRO A 40 18.17 3.42 7.26
C PRO A 40 17.08 2.78 6.37
N PRO A 41 17.25 2.71 5.04
CA PRO A 41 16.19 2.28 4.12
C PRO A 41 15.58 0.92 4.46
N GLN A 42 16.41 -0.09 4.70
CA GLN A 42 15.95 -1.44 5.04
C GLN A 42 15.13 -1.44 6.35
N SER A 43 15.54 -0.68 7.36
CA SER A 43 14.80 -0.51 8.62
C SER A 43 13.48 0.21 8.39
N ALA A 44 13.48 1.29 7.60
CA ALA A 44 12.28 2.05 7.29
C ALA A 44 11.22 1.21 6.56
N PHE A 45 11.65 0.36 5.62
CA PHE A 45 10.76 -0.57 4.92
C PHE A 45 10.19 -1.63 5.88
N ALA A 46 11.02 -2.25 6.72
CA ALA A 46 10.53 -3.18 7.75
C ALA A 46 9.51 -2.50 8.70
N MET A 47 9.82 -1.30 9.17
CA MET A 47 8.93 -0.53 10.06
C MET A 47 7.62 -0.12 9.37
N THR A 48 7.68 0.21 8.08
CA THR A 48 6.50 0.57 7.28
C THR A 48 5.49 -0.58 7.24
N LEU A 49 5.95 -1.83 7.09
CA LEU A 49 5.06 -2.99 7.11
C LEU A 49 4.29 -3.08 8.43
N VAL A 50 4.95 -2.85 9.56
CA VAL A 50 4.29 -2.90 10.88
C VAL A 50 3.33 -1.72 11.05
N ILE A 51 3.79 -0.48 10.81
CA ILE A 51 2.97 0.74 10.94
C ILE A 51 1.70 0.63 10.12
N VAL A 52 1.86 0.27 8.84
CA VAL A 52 0.76 0.16 7.89
C VAL A 52 -0.12 -1.05 8.21
N GLY A 53 0.45 -2.18 8.62
CA GLY A 53 -0.28 -3.37 9.03
C GLY A 53 -1.25 -3.07 10.18
N PHE A 54 -0.76 -2.46 11.26
CA PHE A 54 -1.58 -2.06 12.41
C PHE A 54 -2.61 -0.98 12.06
N ALA A 55 -2.18 0.07 11.35
CA ALA A 55 -3.11 1.11 10.92
C ALA A 55 -4.24 0.51 10.05
N SER A 56 -3.93 -0.46 9.18
CA SER A 56 -4.91 -1.09 8.31
C SER A 56 -5.90 -1.98 9.04
N VAL A 57 -5.50 -2.64 10.14
CA VAL A 57 -6.45 -3.34 11.02
C VAL A 57 -7.49 -2.35 11.55
N ILE A 58 -7.04 -1.19 12.03
CA ILE A 58 -7.92 -0.15 12.58
C ILE A 58 -8.81 0.45 11.48
N GLY A 59 -8.23 0.78 10.33
CA GLY A 59 -8.97 1.33 9.19
C GLY A 59 -9.95 0.34 8.55
N ALA A 60 -9.71 -0.97 8.66
CA ALA A 60 -10.63 -1.97 8.14
C ALA A 60 -11.95 -2.02 8.92
N ILE A 61 -11.95 -1.63 10.20
CA ILE A 61 -13.14 -1.72 11.07
C ILE A 61 -14.33 -0.90 10.53
N PRO A 62 -14.19 0.41 10.19
CA PRO A 62 -15.28 1.17 9.57
C PRO A 62 -15.77 0.56 8.26
N HIS A 63 -14.86 0.10 7.39
CA HIS A 63 -15.24 -0.49 6.10
C HIS A 63 -15.95 -1.84 6.25
N TRP A 64 -15.56 -2.65 7.23
CA TRP A 64 -16.25 -3.89 7.58
C TRP A 64 -17.68 -3.61 8.05
N ARG A 65 -17.85 -2.63 8.95
CA ARG A 65 -19.17 -2.23 9.46
C ARG A 65 -20.09 -1.68 8.38
N GLN A 66 -19.53 -1.06 7.34
CA GLN A 66 -20.27 -0.54 6.20
C GLN A 66 -20.57 -1.59 5.11
N GLY A 67 -20.14 -2.85 5.29
CA GLY A 67 -20.31 -3.90 4.27
C GLY A 67 -19.41 -3.74 3.04
N ASN A 68 -18.38 -2.88 3.11
CA ASN A 68 -17.45 -2.58 2.01
C ASN A 68 -16.27 -3.57 1.96
N VAL A 69 -16.49 -4.83 2.30
CA VAL A 69 -15.44 -5.87 2.38
C VAL A 69 -15.90 -7.11 1.62
N ASN A 70 -15.12 -7.51 0.63
CA ASN A 70 -15.35 -8.72 -0.14
C ASN A 70 -14.51 -9.88 0.40
N LEU A 71 -15.12 -10.72 1.25
CA LEU A 71 -14.40 -11.82 1.91
C LEU A 71 -13.90 -12.90 0.97
N ASN A 72 -14.63 -13.16 -0.12
CA ASN A 72 -14.21 -14.13 -1.12
C ASN A 72 -12.87 -13.71 -1.74
N THR A 73 -12.74 -12.42 -2.05
CA THR A 73 -11.48 -11.85 -2.53
C THR A 73 -10.38 -11.88 -1.48
N VAL A 74 -10.68 -11.59 -0.20
CA VAL A 74 -9.69 -11.69 0.89
C VAL A 74 -9.13 -13.12 0.98
N ILE A 75 -10.00 -14.13 1.02
CA ILE A 75 -9.59 -15.54 1.17
C ILE A 75 -8.76 -16.02 -0.01
N LEU A 76 -9.09 -15.55 -1.22
CA LEU A 76 -8.44 -16.00 -2.44
C LEU A 76 -7.12 -15.26 -2.74
N PHE A 77 -7.05 -13.97 -2.39
CA PHE A 77 -5.89 -13.13 -2.67
C PHE A 77 -4.86 -13.17 -1.54
N SER A 78 -5.29 -13.16 -0.27
CA SER A 78 -4.38 -12.98 0.87
C SER A 78 -3.36 -14.09 1.02
N PRO A 79 -3.67 -15.40 0.89
CA PRO A 79 -2.67 -16.46 1.07
C PRO A 79 -1.52 -16.33 0.07
N ALA A 80 -1.83 -16.07 -1.19
CA ALA A 80 -0.83 -15.85 -2.22
C ALA A 80 -0.05 -14.54 -1.98
N ALA A 81 -0.74 -13.47 -1.59
CA ALA A 81 -0.09 -12.19 -1.24
C ALA A 81 0.82 -12.28 -0.01
N MET A 82 0.45 -13.08 0.99
CA MET A 82 1.24 -13.36 2.18
C MET A 82 2.49 -14.15 1.84
N LEU A 83 2.35 -15.23 1.05
CA LEU A 83 3.47 -16.01 0.56
C LEU A 83 4.41 -15.13 -0.27
N GLY A 84 3.86 -14.36 -1.19
CA GLY A 84 4.63 -13.42 -2.00
C GLY A 84 5.34 -12.38 -1.14
N ALA A 85 4.65 -11.78 -0.17
CA ALA A 85 5.24 -10.77 0.73
C ALA A 85 6.42 -11.33 1.52
N TYR A 86 6.30 -12.54 2.05
CA TYR A 86 7.40 -13.20 2.74
C TYR A 86 8.58 -13.50 1.81
N LEU A 87 8.31 -14.06 0.63
CA LEU A 87 9.36 -14.35 -0.37
C LEU A 87 10.05 -13.08 -0.84
N GLY A 88 9.29 -12.03 -1.16
CA GLY A 88 9.81 -10.73 -1.56
C GLY A 88 10.68 -10.09 -0.49
N ALA A 89 10.25 -10.13 0.78
CA ALA A 89 11.05 -9.65 1.91
C ALA A 89 12.34 -10.47 2.06
N ARG A 90 12.27 -11.80 1.90
CA ARG A 90 13.47 -12.66 1.92
C ARG A 90 14.44 -12.36 0.78
N LEU A 91 13.97 -11.97 -0.41
CA LEU A 91 14.86 -11.56 -1.51
C LEU A 91 15.78 -10.39 -1.12
N VAL A 92 15.35 -9.51 -0.20
CA VAL A 92 16.18 -8.39 0.28
C VAL A 92 17.39 -8.85 1.09
N SER A 93 17.32 -10.05 1.69
CA SER A 93 18.46 -10.63 2.42
C SER A 93 19.54 -11.22 1.51
N LEU A 94 19.32 -11.25 0.19
CA LEU A 94 20.29 -11.78 -0.76
C LEU A 94 21.47 -10.79 -0.94
N PRO A 95 22.71 -11.28 -1.06
CA PRO A 95 23.92 -10.45 -1.01
C PRO A 95 24.05 -9.43 -2.15
N PHE A 96 23.31 -9.64 -3.24
CA PHE A 96 23.28 -8.76 -4.40
C PHE A 96 22.22 -7.64 -4.31
N ILE A 97 21.33 -7.66 -3.32
CA ILE A 97 20.32 -6.63 -3.13
C ILE A 97 20.83 -5.57 -2.16
N THR A 98 21.28 -4.45 -2.72
CA THR A 98 21.69 -3.29 -1.93
C THR A 98 20.48 -2.42 -1.53
N PRO A 99 20.59 -1.62 -0.44
CA PRO A 99 19.56 -0.63 -0.09
C PRO A 99 19.20 0.31 -1.24
N THR A 100 20.19 0.67 -2.08
CA THR A 100 20.00 1.51 -3.26
C THR A 100 19.13 0.84 -4.32
N ILE A 101 19.28 -0.47 -4.57
CA ILE A 101 18.44 -1.21 -5.52
C ILE A 101 16.99 -1.26 -5.02
N GLN A 102 16.80 -1.56 -3.74
CA GLN A 102 15.47 -1.59 -3.12
C GLN A 102 14.81 -0.21 -3.18
N LEU A 103 15.58 0.83 -2.89
CA LEU A 103 15.19 2.21 -3.07
C LEU A 103 14.78 2.46 -4.53
N ILE A 104 15.66 2.31 -5.52
CA ILE A 104 15.36 2.58 -6.94
C ILE A 104 14.06 1.88 -7.37
N THR A 105 13.94 0.58 -7.05
CA THR A 105 12.73 -0.20 -7.31
C THR A 105 11.49 0.44 -6.70
N PHE A 106 11.57 0.84 -5.43
CA PHE A 106 10.49 1.55 -4.75
C PHE A 106 10.05 2.80 -5.52
N GLY A 107 10.97 3.68 -5.92
CA GLY A 107 10.56 4.94 -6.57
C GLY A 107 10.12 4.76 -8.01
N VAL A 108 10.63 3.76 -8.74
CA VAL A 108 10.06 3.38 -10.04
C VAL A 108 8.61 2.96 -9.87
N VAL A 109 8.33 2.14 -8.86
CA VAL A 109 6.96 1.72 -8.56
C VAL A 109 6.09 2.89 -8.08
N MET A 110 6.62 3.83 -7.28
CA MET A 110 5.92 5.08 -6.95
C MET A 110 5.60 5.91 -8.18
N LEU A 111 6.54 6.01 -9.12
CA LEU A 111 6.39 6.78 -10.34
C LEU A 111 5.28 6.17 -11.21
N ILE A 112 5.28 4.85 -11.39
CA ILE A 112 4.21 4.13 -12.09
C ILE A 112 2.86 4.35 -11.39
N ALA A 113 2.80 4.21 -10.07
CA ALA A 113 1.58 4.44 -9.29
C ALA A 113 1.05 5.88 -9.45
N SER A 114 1.92 6.88 -9.37
CA SER A 114 1.54 8.29 -9.53
C SER A 114 0.98 8.59 -10.92
N ILE A 115 1.62 8.09 -11.97
CA ILE A 115 1.18 8.29 -13.35
C ILE A 115 -0.18 7.63 -13.59
N THR A 116 -0.39 6.41 -13.07
CA THR A 116 -1.66 5.70 -13.21
C THR A 116 -2.80 6.43 -12.49
N MET A 117 -2.57 6.94 -11.28
CA MET A 117 -3.55 7.76 -10.53
C MET A 117 -3.91 9.05 -11.28
N ILE A 118 -2.92 9.78 -11.81
CA ILE A 118 -3.14 11.03 -12.55
C ILE A 118 -3.93 10.80 -13.86
N ARG A 119 -3.55 9.75 -14.61
CA ARG A 119 -4.21 9.41 -15.89
C ARG A 119 -5.64 8.94 -15.70
N LYS A 120 -5.91 8.15 -14.66
CA LYS A 120 -7.25 7.61 -14.38
C LYS A 120 -8.21 8.66 -13.83
N GLY A 121 -7.71 9.63 -13.06
CA GLY A 121 -8.47 10.79 -12.57
C GLY A 121 -9.06 11.71 -13.64
N SER A 122 -8.83 11.45 -14.93
CA SER A 122 -9.38 12.23 -16.05
C SER A 122 -10.61 11.59 -16.72
N LYS A 123 -10.93 10.31 -16.46
CA LYS A 123 -12.15 9.68 -17.01
C LYS A 123 -13.29 9.67 -15.97
N PRO A 124 -14.57 9.91 -16.34
CA PRO A 124 -15.70 9.71 -15.44
C PRO A 124 -15.67 8.28 -14.88
N ALA A 125 -15.78 8.14 -13.55
CA ALA A 125 -15.82 6.85 -12.87
C ALA A 125 -17.04 6.00 -13.29
N GLU A 126 -18.04 6.58 -13.96
CA GLU A 126 -19.16 5.88 -14.59
C GLU A 126 -18.90 5.42 -16.03
N SER A 127 -17.83 5.86 -16.69
CA SER A 127 -17.61 5.61 -18.12
C SER A 127 -16.60 4.51 -18.44
N THR A 128 -16.02 3.86 -17.43
CA THR A 128 -15.35 2.54 -17.62
C THR A 128 -16.35 1.38 -17.44
N VAL A 129 -17.62 1.72 -17.23
CA VAL A 129 -18.79 0.81 -17.20
C VAL A 129 -19.45 0.70 -18.59
N LYS A 130 -18.75 1.02 -19.69
CA LYS A 130 -19.12 0.37 -20.95
C LYS A 130 -18.72 -1.08 -20.76
N LYS A 131 -19.75 -1.89 -20.43
CA LYS A 131 -19.79 -3.35 -20.43
C LYS A 131 -18.40 -3.94 -20.66
N ALA A 132 -17.86 -4.60 -19.66
CA ALA A 132 -17.17 -5.84 -19.96
C ALA A 132 -18.18 -6.71 -20.71
N ASP A 133 -18.34 -6.43 -22.00
CA ASP A 133 -18.83 -7.36 -23.00
C ASP A 133 -17.94 -8.57 -22.78
N ARG A 134 -18.50 -9.55 -22.09
CA ARG A 134 -18.70 -10.95 -22.49
C ARG A 134 -17.65 -11.64 -23.38
N HIS A 135 -16.51 -11.04 -23.64
CA HIS A 135 -15.39 -11.58 -24.38
C HIS A 135 -14.12 -11.25 -23.59
N THR A 136 -13.96 -12.03 -22.52
CA THR A 136 -12.69 -12.62 -22.13
C THR A 136 -11.75 -12.77 -23.34
N HIS A 137 -10.77 -11.88 -23.45
CA HIS A 137 -9.54 -12.21 -24.16
C HIS A 137 -8.72 -13.15 -23.26
N HIS A 138 -8.99 -14.44 -23.46
CA HIS A 138 -8.09 -15.59 -23.32
C HIS A 138 -6.78 -15.38 -22.54
N LEU A 139 -6.84 -15.53 -21.21
CA LEU A 139 -5.89 -16.40 -20.53
C LEU A 139 -6.66 -17.66 -20.16
N PHE A 140 -6.15 -18.84 -20.54
CA PHE A 140 -6.73 -20.17 -20.29
C PHE A 140 -6.74 -20.58 -18.80
N LEU A 141 -6.77 -19.62 -17.87
CA LEU A 141 -6.67 -19.87 -16.44
C LEU A 141 -8.02 -19.65 -15.77
N PRO A 142 -8.42 -20.52 -14.83
CA PRO A 142 -9.62 -20.30 -14.04
C PRO A 142 -9.43 -19.04 -13.17
N ARG A 143 -10.51 -18.27 -12.99
CA ARG A 143 -10.50 -16.96 -12.29
C ARG A 143 -9.81 -16.98 -10.93
N TRP A 144 -9.92 -18.10 -10.21
CA TRP A 144 -9.30 -18.26 -8.90
C TRP A 144 -7.78 -18.35 -8.95
N LEU A 145 -7.23 -18.93 -10.02
CA LEU A 145 -5.80 -19.04 -10.24
C LEU A 145 -5.19 -17.70 -10.68
N ALA A 146 -5.92 -16.93 -11.50
CA ALA A 146 -5.50 -15.58 -11.89
C ALA A 146 -5.33 -14.67 -10.66
N ILE A 147 -6.34 -14.64 -9.77
CA ILE A 147 -6.32 -13.85 -8.52
C ILE A 147 -5.17 -14.29 -7.61
N ALA A 148 -4.89 -15.59 -7.52
CA ALA A 148 -3.77 -16.11 -6.73
C ALA A 148 -2.41 -15.70 -7.30
N ILE A 149 -2.21 -15.81 -8.62
CA ILE A 149 -0.94 -15.39 -9.28
C ILE A 149 -0.70 -13.89 -9.08
N GLU A 150 -1.74 -13.08 -9.22
CA GLU A 150 -1.69 -11.64 -8.96
C GLU A 150 -1.38 -11.32 -7.50
N GLY A 151 -2.07 -12.02 -6.58
CA GLY A 151 -1.79 -11.96 -5.16
C GLY A 151 -0.32 -12.21 -4.88
N LEU A 152 0.24 -13.28 -5.45
CA LEU A 152 1.65 -13.62 -5.32
C LEU A 152 2.55 -12.53 -5.90
N ALA A 153 2.30 -12.05 -7.12
CA ALA A 153 3.12 -11.04 -7.78
C ALA A 153 3.12 -9.71 -7.02
N VAL A 154 1.95 -9.23 -6.63
CA VAL A 154 1.78 -8.03 -5.79
C VAL A 154 2.43 -8.26 -4.43
N GLY A 155 2.28 -9.45 -3.85
CA GLY A 155 2.96 -9.87 -2.62
C GLY A 155 4.47 -9.72 -2.73
N VAL A 156 5.09 -10.36 -3.72
CA VAL A 156 6.55 -10.33 -3.94
C VAL A 156 7.05 -8.89 -4.11
N LEU A 157 6.40 -8.10 -4.96
CA LEU A 157 6.78 -6.70 -5.17
C LEU A 157 6.66 -5.88 -3.88
N THR A 158 5.55 -6.02 -3.16
CA THR A 158 5.31 -5.23 -1.93
C THR A 158 6.16 -5.68 -0.75
N GLY A 159 6.48 -6.97 -0.66
CA GLY A 159 7.41 -7.52 0.33
C GLY A 159 8.85 -7.10 0.07
N PHE A 160 9.29 -7.15 -1.20
CA PHE A 160 10.62 -6.70 -1.62
C PHE A 160 10.81 -5.20 -1.34
N ILE A 161 9.81 -4.40 -1.71
CA ILE A 161 9.84 -2.96 -1.44
C ILE A 161 9.65 -2.69 0.06
N GLY A 162 8.98 -3.59 0.80
CA GLY A 162 8.67 -3.42 2.22
C GLY A 162 7.74 -2.24 2.48
N ILE A 163 6.82 -1.99 1.56
CA ILE A 163 5.75 -1.02 1.76
C ILE A 163 4.49 -1.84 1.76
N GLY A 164 3.65 -1.62 2.77
CA GLY A 164 2.37 -2.28 2.88
C GLY A 164 1.61 -2.31 1.53
N GLY A 165 1.82 -1.36 0.63
CA GLY A 165 1.72 -1.65 -0.81
C GLY A 165 0.29 -1.78 -1.27
N GLY A 166 -0.64 -1.23 -0.50
CA GLY A 166 -2.04 -1.25 -0.84
C GLY A 166 -2.37 -0.40 -2.07
N PHE A 167 -1.47 0.49 -2.51
CA PHE A 167 -1.56 1.17 -3.81
C PHE A 167 -1.44 0.22 -5.01
N LEU A 168 -0.81 -0.96 -4.86
CA LEU A 168 -0.78 -2.02 -5.88
C LEU A 168 -1.96 -2.98 -5.73
N VAL A 169 -2.41 -3.20 -4.49
CA VAL A 169 -3.54 -4.09 -4.21
C VAL A 169 -4.83 -3.55 -4.80
N ILE A 170 -5.14 -2.25 -4.62
CA ILE A 170 -6.41 -1.67 -5.11
C ILE A 170 -6.56 -1.82 -6.63
N PRO A 171 -5.58 -1.41 -7.48
CA PRO A 171 -5.66 -1.63 -8.92
C PRO A 171 -5.82 -3.10 -9.31
N ALA A 172 -5.11 -4.03 -8.65
CA ALA A 172 -5.26 -5.45 -8.92
C ALA A 172 -6.69 -5.94 -8.63
N LEU A 173 -7.26 -5.57 -7.48
CA LEU A 173 -8.62 -5.95 -7.12
C LEU A 173 -9.69 -5.37 -8.06
N VAL A 174 -9.51 -4.12 -8.48
CA VAL A 174 -10.49 -3.44 -9.34
C VAL A 174 -10.40 -3.91 -10.78
N LEU A 175 -9.20 -4.02 -11.35
CA LEU A 175 -9.01 -4.35 -12.75
C LEU A 175 -9.17 -5.84 -13.03
N LEU A 176 -8.72 -6.69 -12.11
CA LEU A 176 -8.60 -8.13 -12.34
C LEU A 176 -9.56 -8.92 -11.45
N GLY A 177 -9.70 -8.50 -10.19
CA GLY A 177 -10.72 -9.05 -9.27
C GLY A 177 -12.15 -8.65 -9.62
N ASN A 178 -12.34 -7.60 -10.43
CA ASN A 178 -13.62 -6.97 -10.76
C ASN A 178 -14.42 -6.57 -9.50
N VAL A 179 -13.72 -6.06 -8.48
CA VAL A 179 -14.31 -5.60 -7.22
C VAL A 179 -14.64 -4.11 -7.32
N PRO A 180 -15.84 -3.66 -6.90
CA PRO A 180 -16.19 -2.24 -6.87
C PRO A 180 -15.18 -1.42 -6.06
N MET A 181 -14.88 -0.19 -6.48
CA MET A 181 -13.82 0.62 -5.86
C MET A 181 -13.98 0.78 -4.34
N LYS A 182 -15.21 1.02 -3.85
CA LYS A 182 -15.50 1.14 -2.41
C LYS A 182 -15.21 -0.17 -1.65
N GLU A 183 -15.58 -1.31 -2.21
CA GLU A 183 -15.26 -2.63 -1.66
C GLU A 183 -13.76 -2.94 -1.74
N ALA A 184 -13.09 -2.54 -2.82
CA ALA A 184 -11.67 -2.77 -3.03
C ALA A 184 -10.83 -2.01 -1.97
N VAL A 185 -11.24 -0.81 -1.58
CA VAL A 185 -10.60 -0.05 -0.49
C VAL A 185 -10.65 -0.83 0.82
N GLY A 186 -11.85 -1.24 1.28
CA GLY A 186 -12.01 -1.99 2.53
C GLY A 186 -11.32 -3.36 2.50
N THR A 187 -11.48 -4.09 1.40
CA THR A 187 -10.83 -5.39 1.17
C THR A 187 -9.31 -5.28 1.18
N SER A 188 -8.76 -4.22 0.57
CA SER A 188 -7.32 -3.99 0.54
C SER A 188 -6.72 -3.79 1.93
N LEU A 189 -7.43 -3.15 2.86
CA LEU A 189 -6.95 -2.92 4.24
C LEU A 189 -6.81 -4.24 5.01
N ILE A 190 -7.71 -5.20 4.79
CA ILE A 190 -7.60 -6.53 5.40
C ILE A 190 -6.44 -7.31 4.79
N ILE A 191 -6.34 -7.36 3.47
CA ILE A 191 -5.22 -8.01 2.77
C ILE A 191 -3.89 -7.41 3.25
N LEU A 192 -3.87 -6.08 3.43
CA LEU A 192 -2.73 -5.32 3.90
C LEU A 192 -2.31 -5.69 5.33
N ALA A 193 -3.27 -5.78 6.24
CA ALA A 193 -3.03 -6.25 7.59
C ALA A 193 -2.40 -7.66 7.58
N LEU A 194 -3.01 -8.60 6.84
CA LEU A 194 -2.57 -10.00 6.78
C LEU A 194 -1.17 -10.16 6.17
N LYS A 195 -0.92 -9.57 5.00
CA LYS A 195 0.39 -9.69 4.34
C LYS A 195 1.50 -8.92 5.04
N SER A 196 1.18 -7.87 5.80
CA SER A 196 2.20 -7.11 6.54
C SER A 196 2.85 -7.97 7.63
N VAL A 197 2.11 -8.90 8.23
CA VAL A 197 2.66 -9.86 9.20
C VAL A 197 3.73 -10.73 8.56
N THR A 198 3.42 -11.32 7.40
CA THR A 198 4.34 -12.23 6.68
C THR A 198 5.48 -11.48 5.99
N GLY A 199 5.22 -10.29 5.45
CA GLY A 199 6.26 -9.40 4.94
C GLY A 199 7.25 -9.02 6.03
N PHE A 200 6.76 -8.56 7.19
CA PHE A 200 7.63 -8.18 8.30
C PHE A 200 8.44 -9.37 8.83
N ALA A 201 7.83 -10.55 8.93
CA ALA A 201 8.52 -11.78 9.31
C ALA A 201 9.70 -12.12 8.40
N GLY A 202 9.69 -11.70 7.12
CA GLY A 202 10.84 -11.85 6.23
C GLY A 202 12.03 -10.91 6.55
N TYR A 203 11.78 -9.79 7.23
CA TYR A 203 12.81 -8.85 7.70
C TYR A 203 13.31 -9.13 9.12
N VAL A 204 12.53 -9.87 9.93
CA VAL A 204 12.88 -10.19 11.33
C VAL A 204 14.26 -10.85 11.40
N GLY A 205 15.13 -10.32 12.27
CA GLY A 205 16.49 -10.83 12.49
C GLY A 205 17.55 -10.32 11.52
N ASN A 206 17.17 -9.63 10.44
CA ASN A 206 18.12 -9.16 9.42
C ASN A 206 18.37 -7.64 9.47
N VAL A 207 17.53 -6.88 10.18
CA VAL A 207 17.52 -5.42 10.13
C VAL A 207 17.28 -4.83 11.51
N PRO A 208 18.01 -3.77 11.94
CA PRO A 208 17.76 -3.11 13.21
C PRO A 208 16.44 -2.33 13.18
N ILE A 209 15.68 -2.39 14.26
CA ILE A 209 14.37 -1.74 14.39
C ILE A 209 14.39 -0.83 15.61
N ASP A 210 14.10 0.46 15.40
CA ASP A 210 13.83 1.39 16.49
C ASP A 210 12.39 1.21 16.97
N TRP A 211 12.19 0.40 18.01
CA TRP A 211 10.88 0.09 18.56
C TRP A 211 10.13 1.32 19.08
N ASN A 212 10.84 2.33 19.60
CA ASN A 212 10.22 3.53 20.14
C ASN A 212 9.63 4.37 19.01
N LEU A 213 10.41 4.59 17.94
CA LEU A 213 9.93 5.27 16.75
C LEU A 213 8.80 4.48 16.08
N LEU A 214 8.91 3.15 16.00
CA LEU A 214 7.91 2.29 15.40
C LEU A 214 6.54 2.40 16.09
N ILE A 215 6.52 2.27 17.42
CA ILE A 215 5.28 2.29 18.21
C ILE A 215 4.65 3.69 18.13
N SER A 216 5.43 4.75 18.32
CA SER A 216 4.94 6.13 18.27
C SER A 216 4.37 6.50 16.90
N PHE A 217 5.05 6.12 15.80
CA PHE A 217 4.53 6.31 14.43
C PHE A 217 3.28 5.49 14.16
N THR A 218 3.21 4.26 14.69
CA THR A 218 2.04 3.41 14.54
C THR A 218 0.82 4.05 15.19
N ILE A 219 0.96 4.57 16.41
CA ILE A 219 -0.13 5.27 17.12
C ILE A 219 -0.56 6.52 16.33
N ALA A 220 0.39 7.36 15.92
CA ALA A 220 0.11 8.57 15.17
C ALA A 220 -0.62 8.28 13.83
N SER A 221 -0.14 7.30 13.07
CA SER A 221 -0.78 6.85 11.83
C SER A 221 -2.15 6.20 12.07
N SER A 222 -2.33 5.50 13.19
CA SER A 222 -3.60 4.87 13.57
C SER A 222 -4.67 5.90 13.95
N ILE A 223 -4.28 7.03 14.55
CA ILE A 223 -5.19 8.16 14.78
C ILE A 223 -5.54 8.81 13.43
N GLY A 224 -4.54 9.04 12.59
CA GLY A 224 -4.73 9.61 11.27
C GLY A 224 -5.68 8.80 10.39
N ILE A 225 -5.59 7.47 10.40
CA ILE A 225 -6.46 6.64 9.55
C ILE A 225 -7.92 6.68 9.96
N LEU A 226 -8.23 6.79 11.26
CA LEU A 226 -9.62 6.95 11.70
C LEU A 226 -10.22 8.26 11.16
N ALA A 227 -9.46 9.36 11.24
CA ALA A 227 -9.86 10.63 10.65
C ALA A 227 -10.00 10.51 9.11
N GLY A 228 -9.02 9.92 8.44
CA GLY A 228 -9.05 9.70 6.98
C GLY A 228 -10.25 8.87 6.51
N SER A 229 -10.52 7.75 7.19
CA SER A 229 -11.67 6.88 6.89
C SER A 229 -13.00 7.60 7.09
N TYR A 230 -13.10 8.48 8.08
CA TYR A 230 -14.27 9.33 8.29
C TYR A 230 -14.39 10.41 7.19
N LEU A 231 -13.30 11.05 6.78
CA LEU A 231 -13.32 12.06 5.71
C LEU A 231 -13.62 11.45 4.33
N ASN A 232 -13.29 10.17 4.11
CA ASN A 232 -13.49 9.47 2.83
C ASN A 232 -14.96 9.51 2.37
N GLN A 233 -15.92 9.53 3.29
CA GLN A 233 -17.35 9.60 2.94
C GLN A 233 -17.79 10.98 2.39
N PHE A 234 -16.97 12.02 2.57
CA PHE A 234 -17.30 13.40 2.17
C PHE A 234 -16.49 13.90 0.98
N VAL A 235 -15.41 13.22 0.60
CA VAL A 235 -14.51 13.65 -0.48
C VAL A 235 -14.71 12.79 -1.71
N SER A 236 -14.80 13.42 -2.88
CA SER A 236 -14.91 12.66 -4.13
C SER A 236 -13.61 11.89 -4.39
N ALA A 237 -13.72 10.56 -4.54
CA ALA A 237 -12.57 9.68 -4.77
C ALA A 237 -11.70 10.15 -5.97
N LYS A 238 -12.33 10.72 -6.99
CA LYS A 238 -11.67 11.19 -8.21
C LYS A 238 -10.75 12.40 -8.00
N GLN A 239 -11.17 13.39 -7.21
CA GLN A 239 -10.34 14.57 -6.91
C GLN A 239 -9.16 14.19 -6.02
N LEU A 240 -9.42 13.36 -5.03
CA LEU A 240 -8.43 12.87 -4.09
C LEU A 240 -7.35 12.00 -4.76
N GLU A 241 -7.75 11.06 -5.62
CA GLU A 241 -6.82 10.19 -6.36
C GLU A 241 -5.91 11.00 -7.29
N LYS A 242 -6.45 12.01 -7.98
CA LYS A 242 -5.67 12.87 -8.88
C LYS A 242 -4.71 13.79 -8.11
N GLY A 243 -5.16 14.42 -7.04
CA GLY A 243 -4.33 15.28 -6.19
C GLY A 243 -3.20 14.49 -5.51
N PHE A 244 -3.52 13.33 -4.96
CA PHE A 244 -2.54 12.43 -4.38
C PHE A 244 -1.56 11.90 -5.43
N GLY A 245 -2.02 11.60 -6.65
CA GLY A 245 -1.15 11.21 -7.75
C GLY A 245 -0.05 12.25 -8.03
N TYR A 246 -0.38 13.54 -8.09
CA TYR A 246 0.63 14.61 -8.24
C TYR A 246 1.58 14.70 -7.05
N PHE A 247 1.06 14.52 -5.83
CA PHE A 247 1.89 14.51 -4.63
C PHE A 247 2.88 13.35 -4.63
N VAL A 248 2.42 12.13 -4.91
CA VAL A 248 3.26 10.93 -5.02
C VAL A 248 4.28 11.09 -6.16
N LEU A 249 3.92 11.72 -7.28
CA LEU A 249 4.85 12.00 -8.36
C LEU A 249 6.01 12.87 -7.88
N ALA A 250 5.73 13.95 -7.15
CA ALA A 250 6.75 14.83 -6.59
C ALA A 250 7.69 14.08 -5.63
N VAL A 251 7.12 13.27 -4.72
CA VAL A 251 7.91 12.45 -3.79
C VAL A 251 8.71 11.39 -4.55
N ALA A 252 8.14 10.73 -5.56
CA ALA A 252 8.84 9.73 -6.37
C ALA A 252 10.07 10.31 -7.07
N MET A 253 9.92 11.49 -7.68
CA MET A 253 11.03 12.21 -8.31
C MET A 253 12.12 12.57 -7.29
N PHE A 254 11.74 13.11 -6.13
CA PHE A 254 12.67 13.42 -5.05
C PHE A 254 13.45 12.18 -4.58
N VAL A 255 12.72 11.09 -4.34
CA VAL A 255 13.26 9.80 -3.89
C VAL A 255 14.20 9.18 -4.93
N LEU A 256 13.95 9.38 -6.23
CA LEU A 256 14.81 8.90 -7.33
C LEU A 256 16.06 9.77 -7.54
N ILE A 257 15.98 11.08 -7.29
CA ILE A 257 17.12 12.00 -7.43
C ILE A 257 18.08 11.86 -6.24
N ARG A 258 17.55 11.63 -5.03
CA ARG A 258 18.32 11.60 -3.77
C ARG A 258 18.65 10.18 -3.30
N ARG A 259 18.86 9.26 -4.23
CA ARG A 259 19.13 7.83 -3.97
C ARG A 259 20.47 7.58 -3.29
#